data_AF-A0A2N2KNS4-F1
#
_entry.id   AF-A0A2N2KNS4-F1
#
_cell.length_a   1.000
_cell.length_b   1.000
_cell.length_c   1.000
_cell.angle_alpha   90.00
_cell.angle_beta   90.00
_cell.angle_gamma   90.00
#
_symmetry.space_group_name_H-M   'P 1'
#
loop_
_entity.id
_entity.type
_entity.pdbx_description
1 polymer ?
#
loop_
_entity_poly.entity_id
_entity_poly.type
_entity_poly.pdbx_seq_one_letter_code
_entity_poly.pdbx_strand_id
1 'polypeptide(L)'
;MELLLPNNSADLKYLGLQSSGKTFKPGQIKAKIVILQIYSMYCPYCQADAPHVNRLYGLIESNPALKDKVKIIGIGAGNTPFEVATYKKKYTVPFPLIPDEDFKIHKILGEVRTPYFIAVKIAAGGRAEVIYSRLGALENNDLFLAGLTKSAGLK
;
A
#
# COMPACT_ATOMS: atom_id res chain seq x y z
N MET A 1 -8.05 -11.56 -1.93
CA MET A 1 -6.60 -11.68 -2.22
C MET A 1 -5.84 -11.96 -0.93
N GLU A 2 -4.77 -12.74 -1.03
CA GLU A 2 -3.82 -13.01 0.06
C GLU A 2 -2.45 -12.47 -0.31
N LEU A 3 -1.84 -11.71 0.60
CA LEU A 3 -0.55 -11.05 0.43
C LEU A 3 0.50 -11.77 1.27
N LEU A 4 1.74 -11.84 0.78
CA LEU A 4 2.85 -12.40 1.55
C LEU A 4 3.13 -11.56 2.79
N LEU A 5 3.34 -12.22 3.93
CA LEU A 5 3.64 -11.57 5.20
C LEU A 5 5.03 -10.90 5.12
N PRO A 6 5.19 -9.64 5.56
CA PRO A 6 6.51 -9.03 5.67
C PRO A 6 7.44 -9.83 6.59
N ASN A 7 8.70 -9.95 6.19
CA ASN A 7 9.71 -10.75 6.90
C ASN A 7 10.48 -9.97 7.99
N ASN A 8 10.14 -8.69 8.23
CA ASN A 8 10.82 -7.84 9.19
C ASN A 8 9.85 -7.26 10.23
N SER A 9 10.35 -7.08 11.45
CA SER A 9 9.54 -6.65 12.61
C SER A 9 8.97 -5.24 12.44
N ALA A 10 9.68 -4.34 11.75
CA ALA A 10 9.23 -2.97 11.55
C ALA A 10 7.96 -2.90 10.68
N ASP A 11 7.96 -3.60 9.55
CA ASP A 11 6.81 -3.66 8.65
C ASP A 11 5.62 -4.38 9.32
N LEU A 12 5.86 -5.45 10.08
CA LEU A 12 4.81 -6.13 10.86
C LEU A 12 4.18 -5.20 11.92
N LYS A 13 5.03 -4.48 12.67
CA LYS A 13 4.57 -3.50 13.68
C LYS A 13 3.78 -2.37 13.03
N TYR A 14 4.25 -1.85 11.90
CA TYR A 14 3.56 -0.80 11.14
C TYR A 14 2.16 -1.23 10.71
N LEU A 15 2.00 -2.48 10.25
CA LEU A 15 0.71 -3.04 9.83
C LEU A 15 -0.13 -3.58 11.00
N GLY A 16 0.44 -3.69 12.20
CA GLY A 16 -0.20 -4.28 13.37
C GLY A 16 -0.49 -5.78 13.22
N LEU A 17 0.28 -6.48 12.40
CA LEU A 17 0.16 -7.91 12.13
C LEU A 17 0.99 -8.74 13.12
N GLN A 18 0.54 -9.96 13.41
CA GLN A 18 1.32 -10.94 14.17
C GLN A 18 2.21 -11.74 13.21
N SER A 19 3.36 -12.21 13.72
CA SER A 19 4.32 -13.03 12.96
C SER A 19 3.90 -14.50 12.89
N SER A 20 2.64 -14.78 12.56
CA SER A 20 2.10 -16.13 12.44
C SER A 20 1.56 -16.38 11.03
N GLY A 21 2.08 -17.43 10.38
CA GLY A 21 1.70 -17.82 9.02
C GLY A 21 2.59 -17.23 7.92
N LYS A 22 2.18 -17.44 6.66
CA LYS A 22 2.92 -17.02 5.45
C LYS A 22 2.24 -15.87 4.71
N THR A 23 0.93 -15.72 4.88
CA THR A 23 0.11 -14.75 4.16
C THR A 23 -0.86 -14.03 5.09
N PHE A 24 -1.38 -12.89 4.63
CA PHE A 24 -2.44 -12.14 5.29
C PHE A 24 -3.37 -11.49 4.27
N LYS A 25 -4.58 -11.15 4.69
CA LYS A 25 -5.56 -10.38 3.92
C LYS A 25 -5.49 -8.91 4.31
N PRO A 26 -5.72 -7.95 3.40
CA PRO A 26 -5.72 -6.52 3.73
C PRO A 26 -6.58 -6.15 4.95
N GLY A 27 -7.74 -6.80 5.12
CA GLY A 27 -8.63 -6.58 6.28
C GLY A 27 -8.07 -6.98 7.64
N GLN A 28 -6.92 -7.68 7.69
CA GLN A 28 -6.20 -8.01 8.93
C GLN A 28 -5.24 -6.90 9.37
N ILE A 29 -4.94 -5.92 8.51
CA ILE A 29 -4.12 -4.76 8.88
C ILE A 29 -4.87 -3.94 9.92
N LYS A 30 -4.18 -3.54 11.00
CA LYS A 30 -4.74 -2.65 12.03
C LYS A 30 -4.75 -1.20 11.53
N ALA A 31 -5.74 -0.89 10.72
CA ALA A 31 -6.00 0.45 10.20
C ALA A 31 -7.50 0.63 9.91
N LYS A 32 -7.91 1.87 9.65
CA LYS A 32 -9.23 2.20 9.11
C LYS A 32 -9.23 2.28 7.59
N ILE A 33 -8.10 2.68 7.02
CA ILE A 33 -7.86 2.74 5.57
C ILE A 33 -6.51 2.09 5.27
N VAL A 34 -6.45 1.29 4.21
CA VAL A 34 -5.20 0.82 3.63
C VAL A 34 -5.12 1.28 2.17
N ILE A 35 -4.06 1.99 1.83
CA ILE A 35 -3.71 2.38 0.47
C ILE A 35 -2.80 1.30 -0.10
N LEU A 36 -3.19 0.76 -1.25
CA LEU A 36 -2.46 -0.23 -2.02
C LEU A 36 -1.91 0.45 -3.26
N GLN A 37 -0.59 0.55 -3.36
CA GLN A 37 0.09 0.96 -4.59
C GLN A 37 0.48 -0.30 -5.38
N ILE A 38 -0.04 -0.47 -6.59
CA ILE A 38 0.45 -1.47 -7.52
C ILE A 38 1.57 -0.81 -8.34
N TYR A 39 2.77 -1.36 -8.25
CA TYR A 39 3.96 -0.84 -8.91
C TYR A 39 4.76 -1.96 -9.56
N SER A 40 5.77 -1.60 -10.34
CA SER A 40 6.80 -2.54 -10.76
C SER A 40 8.17 -1.86 -10.69
N MET A 41 9.22 -2.61 -10.35
CA MET A 41 10.59 -2.14 -10.41
C MET A 41 10.98 -1.64 -11.81
N TYR A 42 10.35 -2.15 -12.86
CA TYR A 42 10.63 -1.81 -14.26
C TYR A 42 9.73 -0.71 -14.83
N CYS A 43 8.83 -0.15 -14.02
CA CYS A 43 7.90 0.89 -14.43
C CYS A 43 8.52 2.30 -14.24
N PRO A 44 8.90 3.03 -15.30
CA PRO A 44 9.55 4.34 -15.17
C PRO A 44 8.67 5.39 -14.48
N TYR A 45 7.35 5.33 -14.68
CA TYR A 45 6.40 6.19 -13.97
C TYR A 45 6.39 5.93 -12.47
N CYS A 46 6.49 4.66 -12.06
CA CYS A 46 6.55 4.26 -10.66
C CYS A 46 7.85 4.74 -10.01
N GLN A 47 8.97 4.59 -10.72
CA GLN A 47 10.27 5.08 -10.28
C GLN A 47 10.26 6.60 -10.09
N ALA A 48 9.66 7.35 -11.02
CA ALA A 48 9.52 8.80 -10.93
C ALA A 48 8.56 9.25 -9.80
N ASP A 49 7.49 8.49 -9.55
CA ASP A 49 6.48 8.78 -8.52
C ASP A 49 6.92 8.35 -7.11
N ALA A 50 7.93 7.48 -6.97
CA ALA A 50 8.36 6.96 -5.67
C ALA A 50 8.66 8.04 -4.61
N PRO A 51 9.39 9.14 -4.90
CA PRO A 51 9.59 10.23 -3.95
C PRO A 51 8.27 10.90 -3.52
N HIS A 52 7.29 10.99 -4.43
CA HIS A 52 5.99 11.58 -4.15
C HIS A 52 5.14 10.68 -3.23
N VAL A 53 5.18 9.36 -3.44
CA VAL A 53 4.53 8.39 -2.54
C VAL A 53 5.24 8.31 -1.17
N ASN A 54 6.55 8.52 -1.11
CA ASN A 54 7.26 8.64 0.16
C ASN A 54 6.79 9.87 0.96
N ARG A 55 6.50 11.00 0.28
CA ARG A 55 5.91 12.18 0.92
C ARG A 55 4.50 11.88 1.44
N LEU A 56 3.69 11.13 0.70
CA LEU A 56 2.37 10.68 1.15
C LEU A 56 2.48 9.91 2.48
N TYR A 57 3.41 8.95 2.55
CA TYR A 57 3.70 8.23 3.80
C TYR A 57 4.09 9.20 4.93
N GLY A 58 4.96 10.16 4.65
CA GLY A 58 5.38 11.18 5.62
C GLY A 58 4.21 12.01 6.16
N LEU A 59 3.28 12.43 5.28
CA LEU A 59 2.07 13.18 5.68
C LEU A 59 1.15 12.33 6.57
N ILE A 60 1.01 11.04 6.28
CA ILE A 60 0.21 10.12 7.10
C ILE A 60 0.85 9.95 8.49
N GLU A 61 2.14 9.62 8.54
CA GLU A 61 2.82 9.27 9.79
C GLU A 61 3.14 10.47 10.69
N SER A 62 3.23 11.67 10.13
CA SER A 62 3.42 12.92 10.89
C SER A 62 2.11 13.50 11.45
N ASN A 63 0.96 13.02 10.98
CA ASN A 63 -0.35 13.48 11.43
C ASN A 63 -0.94 12.52 12.48
N PRO A 64 -1.08 12.91 13.76
CA PRO A 64 -1.66 12.06 14.81
C PRO A 64 -3.08 11.59 14.52
N ALA A 65 -3.85 12.33 13.71
CA ALA A 65 -5.19 11.92 13.32
C ALA A 65 -5.20 10.78 12.29
N LEU A 66 -4.08 10.57 11.57
CA LEU A 66 -3.96 9.61 10.46
C LEU A 66 -3.03 8.44 10.75
N LYS A 67 -1.93 8.65 11.48
CA LYS A 67 -0.83 7.68 11.69
C LYS A 67 -1.29 6.25 11.99
N ASP A 68 -2.24 6.07 12.89
CA ASP A 68 -2.74 4.73 13.27
C ASP A 68 -4.02 4.31 12.54
N LYS A 69 -4.55 5.19 11.68
CA LYS A 69 -5.82 4.98 10.95
C LYS A 69 -5.60 4.74 9.47
N VAL A 70 -4.53 5.24 8.88
CA VAL A 70 -4.22 5.10 7.45
C VAL A 70 -2.87 4.42 7.31
N LYS A 71 -2.80 3.36 6.51
CA LYS A 71 -1.56 2.65 6.21
C LYS A 71 -1.38 2.56 4.70
N ILE A 72 -0.14 2.48 4.24
CA ILE A 72 0.20 2.26 2.83
C ILE A 72 1.08 1.02 2.69
N ILE A 73 0.79 0.22 1.67
CA ILE A 73 1.65 -0.87 1.21
C ILE A 73 1.80 -0.81 -0.31
N GLY A 74 2.96 -1.24 -0.80
CA GLY A 74 3.18 -1.43 -2.22
C GLY A 74 3.14 -2.91 -2.59
N ILE A 75 2.63 -3.22 -3.77
CA ILE A 75 2.57 -4.57 -4.36
C ILE A 75 3.35 -4.54 -5.66
N GLY A 76 4.49 -5.23 -5.68
CA GLY A 76 5.38 -5.31 -6.83
C GLY A 76 4.87 -6.34 -7.83
N ALA A 77 4.07 -5.91 -8.80
CA ALA A 77 3.48 -6.76 -9.83
C ALA A 77 4.59 -7.39 -10.70
N GLY A 78 4.66 -8.72 -10.68
CA GLY A 78 5.70 -9.47 -11.37
C GLY A 78 7.08 -9.34 -10.75
N ASN A 79 7.19 -8.78 -9.54
CA ASN A 79 8.48 -8.59 -8.90
C ASN A 79 8.81 -9.68 -7.90
N THR A 80 10.05 -10.15 -7.97
CA THR A 80 10.66 -11.06 -7.00
C THR A 80 10.93 -10.33 -5.67
N PRO A 81 11.14 -11.05 -4.55
CA PRO A 81 11.57 -10.44 -3.30
C PRO A 81 12.86 -9.59 -3.43
N PHE A 82 13.79 -10.01 -4.30
CA PHE A 82 15.03 -9.29 -4.56
C PHE A 82 14.80 -7.94 -5.25
N GLU A 83 13.93 -7.92 -6.26
CA GLU A 83 13.58 -6.71 -7.00
C GLU A 83 12.81 -5.72 -6.11
N VAL A 84 11.88 -6.21 -5.30
CA VAL A 84 11.18 -5.41 -4.29
C VAL A 84 12.17 -4.79 -3.30
N ALA A 85 13.13 -5.56 -2.80
CA ALA A 85 14.17 -5.04 -1.90
C ALA A 85 15.06 -4.00 -2.59
N THR A 86 15.40 -4.23 -3.86
CA THR A 86 16.19 -3.31 -4.67
C THR A 86 15.45 -1.99 -4.89
N TYR A 87 14.16 -2.04 -5.23
CA TYR A 87 13.31 -0.86 -5.36
C TYR A 87 13.19 -0.10 -4.03
N LYS A 88 12.91 -0.81 -2.93
CA LYS A 88 12.80 -0.24 -1.57
C LYS A 88 14.08 0.52 -1.20
N LYS A 89 15.25 -0.07 -1.45
CA LYS A 89 16.55 0.55 -1.20
C LYS A 89 16.81 1.75 -2.11
N LYS A 90 16.63 1.58 -3.43
CA LYS A 90 16.96 2.59 -4.44
C LYS A 90 16.15 3.88 -4.26
N TYR A 91 14.86 3.76 -3.96
CA TYR A 91 13.96 4.90 -3.79
C TYR A 91 13.66 5.22 -2.31
N THR A 92 14.39 4.60 -1.39
CA THR A 92 14.28 4.83 0.06
C THR A 92 12.82 4.74 0.55
N VAL A 93 12.10 3.71 0.08
CA VAL A 93 10.67 3.57 0.35
C VAL A 93 10.46 3.22 1.83
N PRO A 94 9.76 4.06 2.61
CA PRO A 94 9.70 3.93 4.07
C PRO A 94 8.59 3.00 4.56
N PHE A 95 7.83 2.38 3.65
CA PHE A 95 6.68 1.52 3.98
C PHE A 95 6.86 0.08 3.45
N PRO A 96 6.02 -0.87 3.87
CA PRO A 96 6.13 -2.26 3.42
C PRO A 96 5.86 -2.40 1.92
N LEU A 97 6.73 -3.16 1.25
CA LEU A 97 6.55 -3.57 -0.15
C LEU A 97 6.47 -5.09 -0.21
N ILE A 98 5.48 -5.60 -0.93
CA ILE A 98 5.13 -7.02 -0.99
C ILE A 98 5.34 -7.52 -2.42
N PRO A 99 6.10 -8.59 -2.65
CA PRO A 99 6.28 -9.15 -3.98
C PRO A 99 5.02 -9.86 -4.47
N ASP A 100 4.77 -9.77 -5.78
CA ASP A 100 3.76 -10.52 -6.52
C ASP A 100 4.40 -11.16 -7.75
N GLU A 101 5.39 -12.00 -7.51
CA GLU A 101 6.26 -12.61 -8.53
C GLU A 101 5.48 -13.36 -9.61
N ASP A 102 4.46 -14.13 -9.21
CA ASP A 102 3.62 -14.94 -10.11
C ASP A 102 2.45 -14.15 -10.73
N PHE A 103 2.37 -12.83 -10.53
CA PHE A 103 1.23 -11.98 -10.90
C PHE A 103 -0.12 -12.44 -10.32
N LYS A 104 -0.12 -13.18 -9.21
CA LYS A 104 -1.37 -13.70 -8.61
C LYS A 104 -2.27 -12.57 -8.15
N ILE A 105 -1.70 -11.54 -7.53
CA ILE A 105 -2.46 -10.38 -7.05
C ILE A 105 -2.83 -9.47 -8.21
N HIS A 106 -1.90 -9.20 -9.12
CA HIS A 106 -2.12 -8.40 -10.31
C HIS A 106 -3.28 -8.92 -11.18
N LYS A 107 -3.37 -10.24 -11.37
CA LYS A 107 -4.49 -10.89 -12.07
C LYS A 107 -5.82 -10.72 -11.33
N ILE A 108 -5.84 -10.88 -10.00
CA ILE A 108 -7.06 -10.65 -9.20
C ILE A 108 -7.54 -9.19 -9.35
N LEU A 109 -6.62 -8.25 -9.52
CA LEU A 109 -6.91 -6.83 -9.68
C LEU A 109 -7.26 -6.44 -11.13
N GLY A 110 -7.37 -7.40 -12.05
CA GLY A 110 -7.73 -7.13 -13.44
C GLY A 110 -6.57 -6.59 -14.29
N GLU A 111 -5.34 -6.96 -13.94
CA GLU A 111 -4.14 -6.70 -14.74
C GLU A 111 -3.90 -5.20 -15.02
N VAL A 112 -4.17 -4.37 -14.00
CA VAL A 112 -4.03 -2.92 -14.09
C VAL A 112 -2.63 -2.46 -14.52
N ARG A 113 -2.58 -1.36 -15.28
CA ARG A 113 -1.33 -0.66 -15.57
C ARG A 113 -0.78 0.00 -14.29
N THR A 114 0.53 0.25 -14.24
CA THR A 114 1.20 0.84 -13.07
C THR A 114 1.75 2.24 -13.35
N PRO A 115 1.84 3.14 -12.34
CA PRO A 115 1.37 2.93 -10.97
C PRO A 115 -0.16 2.96 -10.90
N TYR A 116 -0.74 2.17 -9.98
CA TYR A 116 -2.17 2.14 -9.71
C TYR A 116 -2.40 2.25 -8.22
N PHE A 117 -3.42 3.00 -7.80
CA PHE A 117 -3.75 3.19 -6.39
C PHE A 117 -5.17 2.71 -6.09
N ILE A 118 -5.28 1.87 -5.08
CA ILE A 118 -6.55 1.43 -4.49
C ILE A 118 -6.54 1.86 -3.03
N ALA A 119 -7.61 2.46 -2.52
CA ALA A 119 -7.78 2.61 -1.08
C ALA A 119 -8.95 1.75 -0.62
N VAL A 120 -8.70 0.94 0.41
CA VAL A 120 -9.71 0.10 1.04
C VAL A 120 -10.01 0.62 2.44
N LYS A 121 -11.30 0.82 2.73
CA LYS A 121 -11.82 1.04 4.07
C LYS A 121 -11.97 -0.31 4.77
N ILE A 122 -11.45 -0.43 5.99
CA ILE A 122 -11.60 -1.60 6.84
C ILE A 122 -12.73 -1.32 7.84
N ALA A 123 -13.85 -2.02 7.68
CA ALA A 123 -14.97 -1.99 8.59
C ALA A 123 -14.74 -2.90 9.80
N ALA A 124 -15.64 -2.80 10.80
CA ALA A 124 -15.65 -3.73 11.93
C ALA A 124 -15.74 -5.18 11.43
N GLY A 125 -15.01 -6.09 12.09
CA GLY A 125 -14.93 -7.50 11.68
C GLY A 125 -14.02 -7.78 10.48
N GLY A 126 -13.26 -6.78 9.98
CA GLY A 126 -12.25 -6.98 8.93
C GLY A 126 -12.80 -7.00 7.50
N ARG A 127 -14.08 -6.66 7.31
CA ARG A 127 -14.65 -6.46 5.96
C ARG A 127 -13.95 -5.27 5.29
N ALA A 128 -13.39 -5.50 4.11
CA ALA A 128 -12.74 -4.48 3.31
C ALA A 128 -13.67 -3.98 2.18
N GLU A 129 -13.73 -2.67 1.98
CA GLU A 129 -14.51 -2.00 0.95
C GLU A 129 -13.62 -1.03 0.17
N VAL A 130 -13.66 -1.08 -1.17
CA VAL A 130 -12.89 -0.17 -2.01
C VAL A 130 -13.58 1.20 -2.02
N ILE A 131 -12.86 2.25 -1.61
CA ILE A 131 -13.35 3.64 -1.58
C ILE A 131 -12.61 4.56 -2.57
N TYR A 132 -11.54 4.06 -3.19
CA TYR A 132 -10.79 4.75 -4.23
C TYR A 132 -10.11 3.73 -5.13
N SER A 133 -10.07 3.99 -6.44
CA SER A 133 -9.40 3.14 -7.43
C SER A 133 -9.05 3.98 -8.66
N ARG A 134 -7.77 4.26 -8.88
CA ARG A 134 -7.31 5.08 -10.02
C ARG A 134 -5.95 4.62 -10.56
N LEU A 135 -5.84 4.71 -11.89
CA LEU A 135 -4.59 4.56 -12.62
C LEU A 135 -3.81 5.88 -12.61
N GLY A 136 -2.49 5.80 -12.49
CA GLY A 136 -1.58 6.94 -12.58
C GLY A 136 -1.02 7.38 -11.23
N ALA A 137 -0.01 8.24 -11.29
CA ALA A 137 0.54 8.91 -10.12
C ALA A 137 -0.52 9.77 -9.44
N LEU A 138 -0.42 9.91 -8.12
CA LEU A 138 -1.25 10.86 -7.40
C LEU A 138 -0.78 12.29 -7.74
N GLU A 139 -1.70 13.18 -8.09
CA GLU A 139 -1.32 14.56 -8.44
C GLU A 139 -1.02 15.41 -7.20
N ASN A 140 -1.84 15.27 -6.15
CA ASN A 140 -1.71 16.04 -4.92
C ASN A 140 -2.08 15.18 -3.71
N ASN A 141 -1.08 14.93 -2.85
CA ASN A 141 -1.24 14.07 -1.68
C ASN A 141 -2.21 14.63 -0.63
N ASP A 142 -2.27 15.94 -0.43
CA ASP A 142 -3.16 16.56 0.54
C ASP A 142 -4.63 16.43 0.12
N LEU A 143 -4.93 16.72 -1.16
CA LEU A 143 -6.27 16.54 -1.73
C LEU A 143 -6.67 15.07 -1.74
N PHE A 144 -5.74 14.19 -2.08
CA PHE A 144 -5.96 12.75 -2.03
C PHE A 144 -6.33 12.27 -0.62
N LEU A 145 -5.56 12.67 0.40
CA LEU A 145 -5.84 12.32 1.79
C LEU A 145 -7.16 12.89 2.28
N ALA A 146 -7.45 14.16 1.99
CA ALA A 146 -8.71 14.80 2.35
C ALA A 146 -9.92 14.10 1.70
N GLY A 147 -9.78 13.68 0.44
CA GLY A 147 -10.79 12.87 -0.25
C GLY A 147 -11.00 11.51 0.40
N LEU A 148 -9.91 10.82 0.75
CA LEU A 148 -9.98 9.51 1.40
C LEU A 148 -10.61 9.57 2.80
N THR A 149 -10.22 10.53 3.64
CA THR A 149 -10.78 10.67 4.99
C THR A 149 -12.27 10.98 4.94
N LYS A 150 -12.69 11.86 4.02
CA LYS A 150 -14.10 12.16 3.76
C LYS A 150 -14.88 10.91 3.33
N SER A 151 -14.40 10.18 2.31
CA SER A 151 -15.05 8.96 1.83
C SER A 151 -15.10 7.86 2.90
N ALA A 152 -14.10 7.79 3.77
CA ALA A 152 -14.07 6.83 4.87
C ALA A 152 -14.94 7.23 6.08
N GLY A 153 -15.36 8.49 6.18
CA GLY A 153 -16.02 9.05 7.36
C GLY A 153 -15.07 9.24 8.55
N LEU A 154 -13.77 9.41 8.28
CA LEU A 154 -12.78 9.79 9.29
C LEU A 154 -12.84 11.31 9.47
N LYS A 155 -13.29 11.76 10.64
CA LYS A 155 -13.18 13.15 11.09
C LYS A 155 -11.78 13.43 11.64
#